data_AF-A0A923Z0J0-F1
#
_entry.id   AF-A0A923Z0J0-F1
#
_cell.length_a   1.000
_cell.length_b   1.000
_cell.length_c   1.000
_cell.angle_alpha   90.00
_cell.angle_beta   90.00
_cell.angle_gamma   90.00
#
_symmetry.space_group_name_H-M   'P 1'
#
loop_
_entity.id
_entity.type
_entity.pdbx_description
1 polymer ?
#
loop_
_entity_poly.entity_id
_entity_poly.type
_entity_poly.pdbx_seq_one_letter_code
_entity_poly.pdbx_strand_id
1 'polypeptide(L)'
;MCQILLQDPKFFQLLLQIDIDLAEQTRVQKCSCGGVLHRANYPRKPRGCLKEARADFASRFSFCCSQCRKRTTAMSVRFLGRRVYLSLAVVLLSARLTGPTAAAGRVCATLAVPVRTLRRWQAWWTQQFPVTPLWQAACARFMPPVATTELPTSLIARFAGCAAESMQRVLTFLTPLTVRQ
;
A
#
# COMPACT_ATOMS: atom_id res chain seq x y z
N MET A 1 13.74 11.25 5.46
CA MET A 1 14.09 11.49 4.03
C MET A 1 13.14 10.84 3.01
N CYS A 2 12.17 10.00 3.39
CA CYS A 2 11.33 9.27 2.42
C CYS A 2 10.20 10.08 1.75
N GLN A 3 10.08 11.39 2.02
CA GLN A 3 8.95 12.21 1.54
C GLN A 3 9.04 12.51 0.05
N ILE A 4 10.25 12.56 -0.49
CA ILE A 4 10.55 12.81 -1.90
C ILE A 4 9.90 11.74 -2.80
N LEU A 5 9.71 10.51 -2.28
CA LEU A 5 9.06 9.42 -3.01
C LEU A 5 7.60 9.72 -3.39
N LEU A 6 6.89 10.59 -2.64
CA LEU A 6 5.54 11.02 -3.02
C LEU A 6 5.54 11.96 -4.22
N GLN A 7 6.70 12.47 -4.60
CA GLN A 7 6.92 13.39 -5.71
C GLN A 7 7.80 12.76 -6.80
N ASP A 8 8.18 11.50 -6.69
CA ASP A 8 9.07 10.81 -7.63
C ASP A 8 8.28 9.96 -8.62
N PRO A 9 8.17 10.38 -9.90
CA PRO A 9 7.45 9.62 -10.93
C PRO A 9 8.05 8.24 -11.17
N LYS A 10 9.37 8.08 -11.07
CA LYS A 10 10.05 6.79 -11.27
C LYS A 10 9.65 5.81 -10.19
N PHE A 11 9.46 6.28 -8.95
CA PHE A 11 8.96 5.43 -7.87
C PHE A 11 7.52 4.99 -8.12
N PHE A 12 6.64 5.86 -8.63
CA PHE A 12 5.28 5.46 -9.02
C PHE A 12 5.28 4.42 -10.16
N GLN A 13 6.15 4.57 -11.16
CA GLN A 13 6.33 3.58 -12.23
C GLN A 13 6.81 2.24 -11.68
N LEU A 14 7.76 2.23 -10.74
CA LEU A 14 8.21 1.01 -10.05
C LEU A 14 7.03 0.31 -9.33
N LEU A 15 6.19 1.07 -8.61
CA LEU A 15 5.02 0.50 -7.93
C LEU A 15 4.00 -0.09 -8.92
N LEU A 16 3.83 0.53 -10.09
CA LEU A 16 3.00 -0.02 -11.15
C LEU A 16 3.57 -1.34 -11.67
N GLN A 17 4.88 -1.41 -11.94
CA GLN A 17 5.52 -2.61 -12.44
C GLN A 17 5.38 -3.78 -11.47
N ILE A 18 5.62 -3.56 -10.17
CA ILE A 18 5.43 -4.59 -9.14
C ILE A 18 3.99 -5.13 -9.14
N ASP A 19 3.00 -4.25 -9.28
CA ASP A 19 1.60 -4.66 -9.36
C ASP A 19 1.28 -5.46 -10.64
N ILE A 20 1.92 -5.13 -11.77
CA ILE A 20 1.79 -5.90 -13.02
C ILE A 20 2.29 -7.33 -12.78
N ASP A 21 3.46 -7.47 -12.16
CA ASP A 21 4.05 -8.78 -11.87
C ASP A 21 3.17 -9.60 -10.90
N LEU A 22 2.67 -8.98 -9.83
CA LEU A 22 1.72 -9.61 -8.89
C LEU A 22 0.41 -10.03 -9.58
N ALA A 23 -0.06 -9.24 -10.54
CA ALA A 23 -1.25 -9.56 -11.30
C ALA A 23 -1.03 -10.75 -12.24
N GLU A 24 0.12 -10.84 -12.91
CA GLU A 24 0.46 -11.99 -13.75
C GLU A 24 0.64 -13.26 -12.92
N GLN A 25 1.29 -13.18 -11.75
CA GLN A 25 1.35 -14.30 -10.79
C GLN A 25 -0.05 -14.78 -10.40
N THR A 26 -0.96 -13.85 -10.08
CA THR A 26 -2.35 -14.17 -9.75
C THR A 26 -3.06 -14.84 -10.93
N ARG A 27 -2.86 -14.36 -12.16
CA ARG A 27 -3.51 -14.89 -13.37
C ARG A 27 -3.08 -16.34 -13.64
N VAL A 28 -1.80 -16.67 -13.44
CA VAL A 28 -1.24 -18.01 -13.69
C VAL A 28 -1.73 -19.05 -12.67
N GLN A 29 -2.05 -18.65 -11.43
CA GLN A 29 -2.55 -19.55 -10.38
C GLN A 29 -3.96 -20.12 -10.65
N LYS A 30 -4.66 -19.65 -11.70
CA LYS A 30 -6.05 -20.02 -12.05
C LYS A 30 -7.03 -19.73 -10.89
N CYS A 31 -8.31 -19.93 -11.12
CA CYS A 31 -9.31 -19.86 -10.06
C CYS A 31 -9.24 -21.13 -9.19
N SER A 32 -9.72 -21.05 -7.94
CA SER A 32 -9.83 -22.23 -7.06
C SER A 32 -10.74 -23.34 -7.59
N CYS A 33 -11.60 -23.05 -8.58
CA CYS A 33 -12.37 -24.07 -9.31
C CYS A 33 -11.64 -24.64 -10.54
N GLY A 34 -10.38 -24.26 -10.78
CA GLY A 34 -9.58 -24.66 -11.95
C GLY A 34 -9.78 -23.81 -13.20
N GLY A 35 -10.79 -22.93 -13.23
CA GLY A 35 -11.08 -22.08 -14.39
C GLY A 35 -10.03 -20.99 -14.66
N VAL A 36 -9.88 -20.60 -15.93
CA VAL A 36 -8.96 -19.55 -16.36
C VAL A 36 -9.41 -18.18 -15.84
N LEU A 37 -8.44 -17.33 -15.48
CA LEU A 37 -8.68 -15.98 -15.00
C LEU A 37 -8.55 -14.97 -16.15
N HIS A 38 -9.67 -14.38 -16.57
CA HIS A 38 -9.69 -13.29 -17.56
C HIS A 38 -9.58 -11.93 -16.88
N ARG A 39 -8.83 -11.01 -17.49
CA ARG A 39 -8.65 -9.64 -16.96
C ARG A 39 -10.00 -8.93 -16.84
N ALA A 40 -10.29 -8.42 -15.65
CA ALA A 40 -11.52 -7.74 -15.28
C ALA A 40 -11.23 -6.67 -14.21
N ASN A 41 -10.35 -5.72 -14.56
CA ASN A 41 -9.85 -4.69 -13.66
C ASN A 41 -10.97 -3.86 -13.03
N TYR A 42 -10.81 -3.51 -11.76
CA TYR A 42 -11.77 -2.68 -11.03
C TYR A 42 -11.40 -1.20 -11.13
N PRO A 43 -12.31 -0.31 -11.54
CA PRO A 43 -12.05 1.13 -11.52
C PRO A 43 -11.74 1.65 -10.12
N ARG A 44 -10.81 2.61 -10.02
CA ARG A 44 -10.41 3.28 -8.78
C ARG A 44 -10.43 4.78 -8.97
N LYS A 45 -10.59 5.51 -7.86
CA LYS A 45 -10.48 6.96 -7.78
C LYS A 45 -9.27 7.30 -6.89
N PRO A 46 -8.02 7.11 -7.39
CA PRO A 46 -6.82 7.25 -6.57
C PRO A 46 -6.68 8.67 -6.01
N ARG A 47 -6.21 8.77 -4.77
CA ARG A 47 -5.89 10.01 -4.04
C ARG A 47 -4.53 9.87 -3.35
N GLY A 48 -3.92 11.01 -3.01
CA GLY A 48 -2.60 11.01 -2.35
C GLY A 48 -1.45 10.68 -3.30
N CYS A 49 -1.58 11.07 -4.57
CA CYS A 49 -0.53 10.94 -5.58
C CYS A 49 -0.45 12.22 -6.42
N LEU A 50 0.65 12.34 -7.17
CA LEU A 50 0.80 13.32 -8.24
C LEU A 50 -0.30 13.16 -9.30
N LYS A 51 -0.66 14.26 -9.98
CA LYS A 51 -1.72 14.24 -11.00
C LYS A 51 -1.30 13.39 -12.19
N GLU A 52 -0.01 13.42 -12.52
CA GLU A 52 0.65 12.72 -13.62
C GLU A 52 0.57 11.20 -13.41
N ALA A 53 0.75 10.74 -12.16
CA ALA A 53 0.63 9.33 -11.80
C ALA A 53 -0.83 8.85 -11.69
N ARG A 54 -1.84 9.73 -11.81
CA ARG A 54 -3.22 9.36 -11.48
C ARG A 54 -3.81 8.33 -12.44
N ALA A 55 -3.50 8.42 -13.73
CA ALA A 55 -4.02 7.52 -14.77
C ALA A 55 -3.59 6.06 -14.53
N ASP A 56 -2.31 5.86 -14.20
CA ASP A 56 -1.70 4.55 -13.93
C ASP A 56 -2.30 3.85 -12.69
N PHE A 57 -3.00 4.60 -11.84
CA PHE A 57 -3.61 4.14 -10.60
C PHE A 57 -5.14 4.22 -10.65
N ALA A 58 -5.72 4.49 -11.82
CA ALA A 58 -7.17 4.56 -12.03
C ALA A 58 -7.85 3.18 -12.09
N SER A 59 -7.08 2.09 -12.02
CA SER A 59 -7.62 0.75 -11.95
C SER A 59 -6.84 -0.15 -10.99
N ARG A 60 -7.55 -1.11 -10.39
CA ARG A 60 -6.98 -2.20 -9.60
C ARG A 60 -7.01 -3.48 -10.43
N PHE A 61 -5.86 -4.12 -10.57
CA PHE A 61 -5.76 -5.36 -11.34
C PHE A 61 -6.59 -6.46 -10.70
N SER A 62 -7.48 -7.03 -11.49
CA SER A 62 -8.48 -8.00 -11.03
C SER A 62 -8.90 -8.88 -12.18
N PHE A 63 -9.47 -10.03 -11.84
CA PHE A 63 -9.80 -11.08 -12.79
C PHE A 63 -11.19 -11.63 -12.50
N CYS A 64 -11.79 -12.22 -13.54
CA CYS A 64 -13.02 -12.99 -13.48
C CYS A 64 -12.75 -14.41 -13.97
N CYS A 65 -13.20 -15.41 -13.23
CA CYS A 65 -13.08 -16.80 -13.64
C CYS A 65 -13.98 -17.09 -14.85
N SER A 66 -13.46 -17.85 -15.83
CA SER A 66 -14.23 -18.30 -16.99
C SER A 66 -15.39 -19.24 -16.63
N GLN A 67 -15.23 -20.02 -15.54
CA GLN A 67 -16.19 -21.05 -15.13
C GLN A 67 -17.16 -20.53 -14.06
N CYS A 68 -16.69 -20.34 -12.83
CA CYS A 68 -17.56 -20.00 -11.70
C CYS A 68 -17.90 -18.49 -11.62
N ARG A 69 -17.36 -17.67 -12.53
CA ARG A 69 -17.52 -16.20 -12.57
C ARG A 69 -17.10 -15.45 -11.31
N LYS A 70 -16.50 -16.14 -10.31
CA LYS A 70 -15.95 -15.50 -9.11
C LYS A 70 -14.80 -14.57 -9.51
N ARG A 71 -14.71 -13.47 -8.78
CA ARG A 71 -13.63 -12.49 -8.96
C ARG A 71 -12.44 -12.82 -8.10
N THR A 72 -11.26 -12.61 -8.66
CA THR A 72 -9.98 -12.72 -7.97
C THR A 72 -9.23 -11.41 -8.18
N THR A 73 -8.98 -10.68 -7.11
CA THR A 73 -8.23 -9.42 -7.18
C THR A 73 -6.80 -9.67 -6.76
N ALA A 74 -5.85 -9.17 -7.55
CA ALA A 74 -4.44 -9.32 -7.25
C ALA A 74 -4.03 -8.52 -6.00
N MET A 75 -3.01 -9.03 -5.31
CA MET A 75 -2.28 -8.27 -4.31
C MET A 75 -1.68 -6.99 -4.93
N SER A 76 -1.50 -5.97 -4.11
CA SER A 76 -1.08 -4.65 -4.62
C SER A 76 -0.17 -3.91 -3.65
N VAL A 77 0.91 -3.33 -4.16
CA VAL A 77 1.70 -2.30 -3.45
C VAL A 77 1.11 -0.91 -3.65
N ARG A 78 0.29 -0.70 -4.69
CA ARG A 78 -0.37 0.58 -5.00
C ARG A 78 -1.55 0.90 -4.07
N PHE A 79 -2.33 -0.10 -3.66
CA PHE A 79 -3.57 0.09 -2.88
C PHE A 79 -3.59 -0.67 -1.56
N LEU A 80 -3.98 0.01 -0.48
CA LEU A 80 -4.17 -0.63 0.83
C LEU A 80 -5.66 -0.96 1.03
N GLY A 81 -6.07 -2.09 0.45
CA GLY A 81 -7.44 -2.58 0.50
C GLY A 81 -8.44 -1.67 -0.24
N ARG A 82 -9.58 -1.36 0.40
CA ARG A 82 -10.66 -0.53 -0.19
C ARG A 82 -10.41 0.98 -0.13
N ARG A 83 -9.24 1.42 0.37
CA ARG A 83 -8.93 2.85 0.51
C ARG A 83 -8.74 3.53 -0.86
N VAL A 84 -9.31 4.71 -1.01
CA VAL A 84 -9.10 5.56 -2.20
C VAL A 84 -7.70 6.18 -2.24
N TYR A 85 -7.02 6.26 -1.09
CA TYR A 85 -5.65 6.77 -1.01
C TYR A 85 -4.65 5.67 -1.28
N LEU A 86 -3.59 6.00 -2.01
CA LEU A 86 -2.52 5.06 -2.32
C LEU A 86 -1.77 4.59 -1.07
N SER A 87 -1.30 3.34 -1.08
CA SER A 87 -0.58 2.76 0.06
C SER A 87 0.62 3.60 0.47
N LEU A 88 1.38 4.12 -0.49
CA LEU A 88 2.53 4.98 -0.26
C LEU A 88 2.17 6.21 0.59
N ALA A 89 1.07 6.90 0.27
CA ALA A 89 0.58 8.04 1.04
C ALA A 89 0.09 7.61 2.43
N VAL A 90 -0.61 6.48 2.53
CA VAL A 90 -1.08 5.96 3.82
C VAL A 90 0.09 5.65 4.76
N VAL A 91 1.17 5.06 4.27
CA VAL A 91 2.38 4.76 5.06
C VAL A 91 3.10 6.05 5.43
N LEU A 92 3.51 6.84 4.42
CA LEU A 92 4.40 7.98 4.61
C LEU A 92 3.78 9.16 5.34
N LEU A 93 2.47 9.37 5.23
CA LEU A 93 1.80 10.48 5.92
C LEU A 93 1.34 10.07 7.32
N SER A 94 1.15 8.78 7.61
CA SER A 94 0.85 8.31 8.97
C SER A 94 2.08 8.33 9.87
N ALA A 95 3.28 8.14 9.32
CA ALA A 95 4.54 8.25 10.06
C ALA A 95 4.82 9.65 10.67
N ARG A 96 3.99 10.68 10.38
CA ARG A 96 4.36 12.09 10.53
C ARG A 96 3.73 12.88 11.68
N LEU A 97 2.71 12.40 12.40
CA LEU A 97 2.12 13.22 13.50
C LEU A 97 2.86 13.10 14.84
N THR A 98 4.01 12.41 14.89
CA THR A 98 4.88 12.43 16.07
C THR A 98 5.81 13.66 16.12
N GLY A 99 5.71 14.59 15.16
CA GLY A 99 6.37 15.92 15.25
C GLY A 99 6.09 16.82 14.04
N PRO A 100 5.61 18.07 14.22
CA PRO A 100 5.32 18.97 13.11
C PRO A 100 6.61 19.56 12.53
N THR A 101 6.95 19.20 11.30
CA THR A 101 7.93 19.96 10.50
C THR A 101 7.20 20.71 9.39
N ALA A 102 7.61 21.94 9.08
CA ALA A 102 6.98 22.77 8.05
C ALA A 102 6.93 22.08 6.66
N ALA A 103 7.91 21.22 6.36
CA ALA A 103 7.93 20.40 5.15
C ALA A 103 6.78 19.35 5.10
N ALA A 104 6.41 18.77 6.25
CA ALA A 104 5.34 17.79 6.33
C ALA A 104 3.96 18.41 6.10
N GLY A 105 3.71 19.61 6.63
CA GLY A 105 2.48 20.37 6.38
C GLY A 105 2.28 20.68 4.89
N ARG A 106 3.36 21.07 4.20
CA ARG A 106 3.33 21.35 2.75
C ARG A 106 2.94 20.14 1.93
N VAL A 107 3.51 18.96 2.18
CA VAL A 107 3.17 17.73 1.43
C VAL A 107 1.71 17.31 1.66
N CYS A 108 1.20 17.42 2.88
CA CYS A 108 -0.21 17.13 3.17
C CYS A 108 -1.16 18.10 2.44
N ALA A 109 -0.79 19.38 2.38
CA ALA A 109 -1.53 20.40 1.64
C ALA A 109 -1.52 20.11 0.13
N THR A 110 -0.35 19.82 -0.46
CA THR A 110 -0.21 19.48 -1.89
C THR A 110 -1.06 18.27 -2.28
N LEU A 111 -1.12 17.25 -1.42
CA LEU A 111 -1.90 16.03 -1.67
C LEU A 111 -3.36 16.13 -1.23
N ALA A 112 -3.80 17.28 -0.72
CA ALA A 112 -5.14 17.56 -0.22
C ALA A 112 -5.68 16.47 0.74
N VAL A 113 -4.83 15.99 1.65
CA VAL A 113 -5.21 14.97 2.64
C VAL A 113 -5.69 15.64 3.93
N PRO A 114 -6.97 15.49 4.32
CA PRO A 114 -7.47 16.12 5.55
C PRO A 114 -6.77 15.58 6.80
N VAL A 115 -6.53 16.43 7.80
CA VAL A 115 -5.91 16.05 9.08
C VAL A 115 -6.68 14.91 9.77
N ARG A 116 -8.01 14.93 9.73
CA ARG A 116 -8.86 13.84 10.25
C ARG A 116 -8.56 12.48 9.59
N THR A 117 -8.22 12.48 8.30
CA THR A 117 -7.86 11.27 7.57
C THR A 117 -6.52 10.73 8.05
N LEU A 118 -5.55 11.61 8.31
CA LEU A 118 -4.24 11.24 8.86
C LEU A 118 -4.38 10.62 10.26
N ARG A 119 -5.12 11.27 11.16
CA ARG A 119 -5.40 10.73 12.50
C ARG A 119 -6.05 9.34 12.44
N ARG A 120 -7.02 9.15 11.54
CA ARG A 120 -7.66 7.84 11.35
C ARG A 120 -6.67 6.78 10.85
N TRP A 121 -5.73 7.15 9.98
CA TRP A 121 -4.70 6.20 9.53
C TRP A 121 -3.73 5.83 10.63
N GLN A 122 -3.35 6.80 11.48
CA GLN A 122 -2.51 6.52 12.65
C GLN A 122 -3.20 5.62 13.66
N ALA A 123 -4.45 5.91 14.01
CA ALA A 123 -5.23 5.03 14.88
C ALA A 123 -5.32 3.62 14.27
N TRP A 124 -5.51 3.51 12.96
CA TRP A 124 -5.45 2.20 12.30
C TRP A 124 -4.08 1.53 12.45
N TRP A 125 -2.98 2.26 12.28
CA TRP A 125 -1.62 1.73 12.42
C TRP A 125 -1.30 1.27 13.84
N THR A 126 -1.75 1.97 14.87
CA THR A 126 -1.41 1.65 16.27
C THR A 126 -2.41 0.71 16.93
N GLN A 127 -3.67 0.67 16.47
CA GLN A 127 -4.74 -0.13 17.09
C GLN A 127 -5.17 -1.33 16.26
N GLN A 128 -5.22 -1.20 14.93
CA GLN A 128 -5.83 -2.22 14.06
C GLN A 128 -4.78 -3.07 13.33
N PHE A 129 -3.72 -2.45 12.82
CA PHE A 129 -2.63 -3.17 12.16
C PHE A 129 -1.99 -4.25 13.06
N PRO A 130 -1.72 -3.99 14.36
CA PRO A 130 -1.10 -4.99 15.21
C PRO A 130 -1.96 -6.23 15.45
N VAL A 131 -3.28 -6.13 15.32
CA VAL A 131 -4.19 -7.28 15.47
C VAL A 131 -4.48 -7.99 14.14
N THR A 132 -3.88 -7.54 13.03
CA THR A 132 -4.03 -8.23 11.75
C THR A 132 -3.29 -9.58 11.76
N PRO A 133 -3.83 -10.62 11.07
CA PRO A 133 -3.12 -11.89 10.93
C PRO A 133 -1.75 -11.75 10.27
N LEU A 134 -1.58 -10.77 9.37
CA LEU A 134 -0.28 -10.46 8.78
C LEU A 134 0.74 -10.09 9.85
N TRP A 135 0.40 -9.13 10.73
CA TRP A 135 1.32 -8.68 11.75
C TRP A 135 1.60 -9.76 12.78
N GLN A 136 0.55 -10.42 13.29
CA GLN A 136 0.68 -11.49 14.28
C GLN A 136 1.60 -12.63 13.82
N ALA A 137 1.55 -12.98 12.53
CA ALA A 137 2.43 -14.00 11.96
C ALA A 137 3.87 -13.52 11.68
N ALA A 138 4.09 -12.21 11.54
CA ALA A 138 5.37 -11.66 11.08
C ALA A 138 6.16 -10.89 12.16
N CYS A 139 5.51 -10.42 13.21
CA CYS A 139 6.09 -9.49 14.19
C CYS A 139 7.38 -10.03 14.84
N ALA A 140 7.43 -11.33 15.14
CA ALA A 140 8.58 -12.00 15.74
C ALA A 140 9.82 -12.05 14.82
N ARG A 141 9.67 -11.77 13.52
CA ARG A 141 10.77 -11.77 12.54
C ARG A 141 11.54 -10.45 12.50
N PHE A 142 11.08 -9.42 13.19
CA PHE A 142 11.74 -8.12 13.22
C PHE A 142 12.70 -8.02 14.40
N MET A 143 13.98 -7.80 14.11
CA MET A 143 15.01 -7.50 15.10
C MET A 143 15.65 -6.13 14.78
N PRO A 144 15.67 -5.17 15.71
CA PRO A 144 15.03 -5.22 17.03
C PRO A 144 13.49 -5.33 16.92
N PRO A 145 12.74 -5.59 18.01
CA PRO A 145 11.29 -5.55 17.98
C PRO A 145 10.73 -4.20 17.52
N VAL A 146 9.60 -4.22 16.83
CA VAL A 146 8.90 -3.02 16.36
C VAL A 146 7.98 -2.50 17.47
N ALA A 147 8.17 -1.26 17.90
CA ALA A 147 7.27 -0.58 18.82
C ALA A 147 5.93 -0.28 18.14
N THR A 148 4.86 -0.96 18.55
CA THR A 148 3.52 -0.85 17.94
C THR A 148 2.88 0.53 18.15
N THR A 149 3.24 1.21 19.23
CA THR A 149 2.80 2.59 19.54
C THR A 149 3.38 3.64 18.58
N GLU A 150 4.49 3.32 17.90
CA GLU A 150 5.21 4.21 16.99
C GLU A 150 4.97 3.86 15.51
N LEU A 151 4.01 2.99 15.22
CA LEU A 151 3.69 2.61 13.85
C LEU A 151 3.11 3.79 13.04
N PRO A 152 3.44 3.89 11.73
CA PRO A 152 4.29 2.97 10.96
C PRO A 152 5.80 3.28 11.02
N THR A 153 6.25 4.32 11.73
CA THR A 153 7.65 4.78 11.72
C THR A 153 8.61 3.69 12.18
N SER A 154 8.30 3.02 13.30
CA SER A 154 9.10 1.92 13.85
C SER A 154 9.23 0.73 12.91
N LEU A 155 8.21 0.45 12.08
CA LEU A 155 8.21 -0.61 11.06
C LEU A 155 9.09 -0.22 9.88
N ILE A 156 8.95 1.00 9.36
CA ILE A 156 9.77 1.49 8.23
C ILE A 156 11.26 1.38 8.58
N ALA A 157 11.62 1.72 9.83
CA ALA A 157 13.01 1.65 10.31
C ALA A 157 13.61 0.23 10.29
N ARG A 158 12.79 -0.84 10.18
CA ARG A 158 13.31 -2.22 10.10
C ARG A 158 13.69 -2.69 8.71
N PHE A 159 13.29 -1.95 7.67
CA PHE A 159 13.65 -2.30 6.31
C PHE A 159 14.90 -1.51 5.91
N ALA A 160 16.02 -2.21 5.79
CA ALA A 160 17.30 -1.66 5.35
C ALA A 160 17.27 -1.19 3.88
N GLY A 161 18.30 -0.46 3.47
CA GLY A 161 18.48 0.08 2.11
C GLY A 161 18.20 1.59 2.04
N CYS A 162 18.27 2.13 0.83
CA CYS A 162 17.91 3.54 0.61
C CYS A 162 16.40 3.76 0.81
N ALA A 163 15.97 5.02 0.88
CA ALA A 163 14.56 5.35 1.15
C ALA A 163 13.57 4.66 0.20
N ALA A 164 13.90 4.57 -1.09
CA ALA A 164 13.08 3.92 -2.11
C ALA A 164 12.97 2.40 -1.88
N GLU A 165 14.10 1.73 -1.67
CA GLU A 165 14.15 0.28 -1.43
C GLU A 165 13.43 -0.11 -0.13
N SER A 166 13.69 0.62 0.95
CA SER A 166 13.03 0.41 2.24
C SER A 166 11.51 0.56 2.08
N MET A 167 11.05 1.61 1.41
CA MET A 167 9.62 1.84 1.17
C MET A 167 9.00 0.78 0.27
N GLN A 168 9.67 0.36 -0.80
CA GLN A 168 9.23 -0.73 -1.66
C GLN A 168 9.03 -2.02 -0.86
N ARG A 169 9.98 -2.36 0.03
CA ARG A 169 9.92 -3.56 0.88
C ARG A 169 8.78 -3.46 1.90
N VAL A 170 8.57 -2.30 2.53
CA VAL A 170 7.42 -2.05 3.41
C VAL A 170 6.11 -2.26 2.65
N LEU A 171 5.96 -1.65 1.48
CA LEU A 171 4.73 -1.80 0.68
C LEU A 171 4.49 -3.23 0.24
N THR A 172 5.55 -3.94 -0.14
CA THR A 172 5.51 -5.37 -0.50
C THR A 172 5.06 -6.22 0.68
N PHE A 173 5.60 -5.96 1.88
CA PHE A 173 5.21 -6.64 3.12
C PHE A 173 3.72 -6.46 3.43
N LEU A 174 3.13 -5.30 3.11
CA LEU A 174 1.71 -5.01 3.37
C LEU A 174 0.75 -5.62 2.34
N THR A 175 1.24 -6.15 1.21
CA THR A 175 0.42 -6.68 0.12
C THR A 175 -0.64 -7.71 0.55
N PRO A 176 -0.44 -8.59 1.55
CA PRO A 176 -1.48 -9.54 1.96
C PRO A 176 -2.73 -8.87 2.54
N LEU A 177 -2.62 -7.64 3.08
CA LEU A 177 -3.77 -6.88 3.60
C LEU A 177 -4.69 -6.33 2.49
N THR A 178 -4.29 -6.47 1.23
CA THR A 178 -4.98 -5.82 0.12
C THR A 178 -6.05 -6.71 -0.51
N VAL A 179 -5.96 -8.02 -0.30
CA VAL A 179 -6.87 -9.02 -0.87
C VAL A 179 -7.74 -9.71 0.18
N ARG A 180 -7.42 -9.55 1.47
CA ARG A 180 -8.20 -10.10 2.58
C ARG A 180 -9.28 -9.11 3.03
N GLN A 181 -10.55 -9.46 2.82
CA GLN A 181 -11.69 -9.08 3.66
C GLN A 181 -12.62 -10.28 3.74
#